data_AF-A0A3M1FFK7-F1
#
_entry.id   AF-A0A3M1FFK7-F1
#
_cell.length_a   1.000
_cell.length_b   1.000
_cell.length_c   1.000
_cell.angle_alpha   90.00
_cell.angle_beta   90.00
_cell.angle_gamma   90.00
#
_symmetry.space_group_name_H-M   'P 1'
#
loop_
_entity.id
_entity.type
_entity.pdbx_description
1 polymer ?
#
loop_
_entity_poly.entity_id
_entity_poly.type
_entity_poly.pdbx_seq_one_letter_code
_entity_poly.pdbx_strand_id
1 'polypeptide(L)'
;MNRVALSRLFNDWAHRNRIFLIVASFLLILGYTLALVTITPNYGFVVRWTPDGILEVLHPLPDSPAEGLLQSGDRIVAIDGRAVVRSPWHFAFPPGRDRYEYTVLRGGQRLQMEIPVTGYPFYVVRRRLMAGLVSLAAWLVGSLVLLFATRDNRPALRVGWITLALAVSLALSEASIYGLPLAWFLAEPVMPTLAVAFAGLALVPGRQGVSGAIAWLLRSLYAVAVLLGGLLALDVLVFYPMGTSLHRYAGVYMYLASLVFIALCLLLNPVLLLWRWWTMPISSSREQIRLLFIMTLAAVTPLALL
;
A
#
# COMPACT_ATOMS: atom_id res chain seq x y z
N MET A 1 11.94 28.04 -15.81
CA MET A 1 10.51 27.73 -16.11
C MET A 1 9.65 28.08 -14.90
N ASN A 2 8.57 28.85 -15.08
CA ASN A 2 7.77 29.39 -13.97
C ASN A 2 6.93 28.28 -13.30
N ARG A 3 6.98 28.11 -11.97
CA ARG A 3 6.26 27.03 -11.22
C ARG A 3 4.75 27.02 -11.50
N VAL A 4 4.19 28.19 -11.79
CA VAL A 4 2.79 28.36 -12.15
C VAL A 4 2.47 27.70 -13.50
N ALA A 5 3.39 27.74 -14.47
CA ALA A 5 3.18 27.14 -15.79
C ALA A 5 3.17 25.59 -15.70
N LEU A 6 4.13 24.99 -14.98
CA LEU A 6 4.21 23.54 -14.84
C LEU A 6 3.01 22.97 -14.07
N SER A 7 2.55 23.64 -13.02
CA SER A 7 1.34 23.21 -12.29
C SER A 7 0.06 23.33 -13.11
N ARG A 8 -0.05 24.33 -14.00
CA ARG A 8 -1.16 24.42 -14.96
C ARG A 8 -1.12 23.30 -15.99
N LEU A 9 0.04 23.06 -16.61
CA LEU A 9 0.21 21.98 -17.59
C LEU A 9 -0.15 20.62 -17.00
N PHE A 10 0.31 20.32 -15.78
CA PHE A 10 -0.03 19.07 -15.11
C PHE A 10 -1.54 18.95 -14.84
N ASN A 11 -2.18 20.00 -14.32
CA ASN A 11 -3.62 19.98 -14.06
C ASN A 11 -4.44 19.79 -15.34
N ASP A 12 -4.04 20.45 -16.43
CA ASP A 12 -4.69 20.35 -17.72
C ASP A 12 -4.57 18.95 -18.31
N TRP A 13 -3.37 18.38 -18.23
CA TRP A 13 -3.12 17.00 -18.64
C TRP A 13 -3.92 16.02 -17.79
N ALA A 14 -3.90 16.15 -16.47
CA ALA A 14 -4.60 15.26 -15.56
C ALA A 14 -6.12 15.33 -15.78
N HIS A 15 -6.68 16.53 -15.91
CA HIS A 15 -8.10 16.72 -16.19
C HIS A 15 -8.50 16.12 -17.55
N ARG A 16 -7.68 16.30 -18.60
CA ARG A 16 -7.93 15.73 -19.93
C ARG A 16 -7.91 14.20 -19.92
N ASN A 17 -6.99 13.59 -19.18
CA ASN A 17 -6.80 12.15 -19.14
C ASN A 17 -7.59 11.45 -18.00
N ARG A 18 -8.51 12.16 -17.34
CA ARG A 18 -9.12 11.65 -16.10
C ARG A 18 -9.92 10.37 -16.28
N ILE A 19 -10.69 10.25 -17.36
CA ILE A 19 -11.50 9.06 -17.64
C ILE A 19 -10.59 7.84 -17.85
N PHE A 20 -9.52 8.00 -18.63
CA PHE A 20 -8.55 6.94 -18.85
C PHE A 20 -7.94 6.45 -17.52
N LEU A 21 -7.50 7.38 -16.66
CA LEU A 21 -6.89 7.04 -15.37
C LEU A 21 -7.89 6.42 -14.37
N ILE A 22 -9.15 6.85 -14.39
CA ILE A 22 -10.24 6.23 -13.62
C ILE A 22 -10.46 4.77 -14.07
N VAL A 23 -10.52 4.52 -15.37
CA VAL A 23 -10.72 3.17 -15.92
C VAL A 23 -9.48 2.30 -15.67
N ALA A 24 -8.28 2.83 -15.90
CA ALA A 24 -7.03 2.10 -15.67
C ALA A 24 -6.88 1.70 -14.19
N SER A 25 -7.17 2.61 -13.26
CA SER A 25 -7.14 2.28 -11.82
C SER A 25 -8.21 1.26 -11.44
N PHE A 26 -9.41 1.31 -12.01
CA PHE A 26 -10.45 0.30 -11.80
C PHE A 26 -9.99 -1.09 -12.24
N LEU A 27 -9.47 -1.20 -13.46
CA LEU A 27 -8.97 -2.47 -14.01
C LEU A 27 -7.81 -3.01 -13.18
N LEU A 28 -6.93 -2.13 -12.70
CA LEU A 28 -5.82 -2.53 -11.83
C LEU A 28 -6.32 -3.09 -10.49
N ILE A 29 -7.24 -2.39 -9.81
CA ILE A 29 -7.83 -2.86 -8.54
C ILE A 29 -8.56 -4.19 -8.75
N LEU A 30 -9.38 -4.29 -9.80
CA LEU A 30 -10.14 -5.49 -10.11
C LEU A 30 -9.21 -6.66 -10.45
N GLY A 31 -8.18 -6.43 -11.28
CA GLY A 31 -7.21 -7.44 -11.68
C GLY A 31 -6.45 -8.03 -10.49
N TYR A 32 -5.92 -7.17 -9.60
CA TYR A 32 -5.22 -7.64 -8.40
C TYR A 32 -6.16 -8.31 -7.40
N THR A 33 -7.37 -7.79 -7.21
CA THR A 33 -8.37 -8.42 -6.33
C THR A 33 -8.76 -9.81 -6.84
N LEU A 34 -9.00 -9.95 -8.15
CA LEU A 34 -9.33 -11.23 -8.76
C LEU A 34 -8.14 -12.20 -8.67
N ALA A 35 -6.92 -11.74 -8.94
CA ALA A 35 -5.71 -12.54 -8.80
C ALA A 35 -5.52 -13.06 -7.37
N LEU A 36 -5.75 -12.22 -6.35
CA LEU A 36 -5.70 -12.63 -4.95
C LEU A 36 -6.67 -13.76 -4.60
N VAL A 37 -7.87 -13.73 -5.18
CA VAL A 37 -8.92 -14.69 -4.86
C VAL A 37 -8.79 -15.98 -5.68
N THR A 38 -8.33 -15.88 -6.92
CA THR A 38 -8.37 -17.01 -7.88
C THR A 38 -7.01 -17.63 -8.16
N ILE A 39 -5.93 -16.84 -8.07
CA ILE A 39 -4.58 -17.25 -8.51
C ILE A 39 -3.70 -17.57 -7.30
N THR A 40 -3.75 -16.75 -6.24
CA THR A 40 -2.89 -16.91 -5.05
C THR A 40 -3.29 -18.15 -4.24
N PRO A 41 -2.49 -19.21 -4.12
CA PRO A 41 -2.89 -20.44 -3.44
C PRO A 41 -3.24 -20.23 -1.96
N ASN A 42 -4.02 -21.16 -1.40
CA ASN A 42 -4.17 -21.28 0.05
C ASN A 42 -3.15 -22.30 0.57
N TYR A 43 -2.05 -21.80 1.13
CA TYR A 43 -0.96 -22.67 1.61
C TYR A 43 -1.23 -23.28 2.99
N GLY A 44 -2.22 -22.78 3.73
CA GLY A 44 -2.52 -23.27 5.07
C GLY A 44 -1.60 -22.74 6.18
N PHE A 45 -0.78 -21.72 5.92
CA PHE A 45 0.11 -21.13 6.94
C PHE A 45 0.29 -19.63 6.72
N VAL A 46 0.70 -18.93 7.78
CA VAL A 46 1.01 -17.51 7.74
C VAL A 46 2.51 -17.33 7.59
N VAL A 47 2.90 -16.45 6.66
CA VAL A 47 4.30 -16.12 6.37
C VAL A 47 4.57 -14.64 6.53
N ARG A 48 5.84 -14.29 6.70
CA ARG A 48 6.35 -12.93 6.50
C ARG A 48 7.63 -12.96 5.67
N TRP A 49 7.87 -11.88 4.94
CA TRP A 49 9.19 -11.62 4.38
C TRP A 49 10.06 -10.94 5.43
N THR A 50 11.24 -11.48 5.69
CA THR A 50 12.24 -10.82 6.53
C THR A 50 12.85 -9.63 5.78
N PRO A 51 13.53 -8.69 6.48
CA PRO A 51 14.27 -7.60 5.84
C PRO A 51 15.29 -8.07 4.79
N ASP A 52 15.83 -9.28 4.95
CA ASP A 52 16.80 -9.89 4.03
C ASP A 52 16.15 -10.62 2.84
N GLY A 53 14.81 -10.52 2.69
CA GLY A 53 14.07 -11.15 1.61
C GLY A 53 13.88 -12.66 1.77
N ILE A 54 14.02 -13.19 2.98
CA ILE A 54 13.75 -14.60 3.28
C ILE A 54 12.27 -14.76 3.65
N LEU A 55 11.62 -15.80 3.13
CA LEU A 55 10.25 -16.13 3.51
C LEU A 55 10.24 -17.00 4.78
N GLU A 56 9.73 -16.44 5.87
CA GLU A 56 9.68 -17.10 7.19
C GLU A 56 8.24 -17.48 7.55
N VAL A 57 8.06 -18.71 8.02
CA VAL A 57 6.79 -19.20 8.54
C VAL A 57 6.55 -18.63 9.93
N LEU A 58 5.45 -17.89 10.10
CA LEU A 58 5.03 -17.40 11.42
C LEU A 58 4.32 -18.49 12.20
N HIS A 59 3.35 -19.16 11.60
CA HIS A 59 2.68 -20.33 12.17
C HIS A 59 1.86 -21.05 11.09
N PRO A 60 1.76 -22.39 11.15
CA PRO A 60 0.74 -23.11 10.41
C PRO A 60 -0.65 -22.76 10.94
N LEU A 61 -1.66 -22.83 10.07
CA LEU A 61 -3.05 -22.69 10.49
C LEU A 61 -3.54 -24.02 11.07
N PRO A 62 -4.40 -24.01 12.10
CA PRO A 62 -5.05 -25.22 12.60
C PRO A 62 -5.85 -25.92 11.49
N ASP A 63 -5.88 -27.25 11.55
CA ASP A 63 -6.58 -28.14 10.61
C ASP A 63 -6.13 -27.98 9.15
N SER A 64 -4.93 -27.43 8.93
CA SER A 64 -4.37 -27.27 7.59
C SER A 64 -3.38 -28.39 7.25
N PRO A 65 -3.14 -28.69 5.97
CA PRO A 65 -2.13 -29.68 5.59
C PRO A 65 -0.70 -29.30 5.99
N ALA A 66 -0.46 -28.02 6.31
CA ALA A 66 0.83 -27.55 6.78
C ALA A 66 1.04 -27.80 8.29
N GLU A 67 -0.04 -28.07 9.03
CA GLU A 67 0.03 -28.40 10.45
C GLU A 67 0.81 -29.70 10.66
N GLY A 68 1.76 -29.68 11.60
CA GLY A 68 2.66 -30.80 11.87
C GLY A 68 3.84 -30.94 10.90
N LEU A 69 3.76 -30.37 9.69
CA LEU A 69 4.88 -30.35 8.73
C LEU A 69 5.77 -29.11 8.92
N LEU A 70 5.14 -27.93 8.97
CA LEU A 70 5.80 -26.65 9.17
C LEU A 70 5.76 -26.21 10.63
N GLN A 71 6.78 -25.47 11.04
CA GLN A 71 6.93 -24.91 12.38
C GLN A 71 7.19 -23.40 12.31
N SER A 72 6.87 -22.69 13.38
CA SER A 72 7.22 -21.27 13.50
C SER A 72 8.74 -21.08 13.40
N GLY A 73 9.17 -20.09 12.63
CA GLY A 73 10.58 -19.79 12.38
C GLY A 73 11.21 -20.59 11.25
N ASP A 74 10.49 -21.56 10.66
CA ASP A 74 10.95 -22.24 9.44
C ASP A 74 11.18 -21.23 8.31
N ARG A 75 12.30 -21.38 7.59
CA ARG A 75 12.63 -20.52 6.44
C ARG A 75 12.43 -21.29 5.14
N ILE A 76 11.51 -20.85 4.31
CA ILE A 76 11.26 -21.44 3.00
C ILE A 76 12.31 -20.88 2.04
N VAL A 77 13.21 -21.75 1.56
CA VAL A 77 14.32 -21.36 0.68
C VAL A 77 14.10 -21.76 -0.77
N ALA A 78 13.27 -22.78 -1.02
CA ALA A 78 12.84 -23.15 -2.37
C ALA A 78 11.43 -23.73 -2.37
N ILE A 79 10.72 -23.55 -3.50
CA ILE A 79 9.43 -24.16 -3.81
C ILE A 79 9.55 -24.81 -5.19
N ASP A 80 9.23 -26.09 -5.30
CA ASP A 80 9.36 -26.90 -6.51
C ASP A 80 10.76 -26.77 -7.15
N GLY A 81 11.80 -26.85 -6.31
CA GLY A 81 13.20 -26.68 -6.71
C GLY A 81 13.62 -25.26 -7.11
N ARG A 82 12.71 -24.28 -7.13
CA ARG A 82 13.02 -22.88 -7.43
C ARG A 82 13.30 -22.10 -6.16
N ALA A 83 14.42 -21.37 -6.12
CA ALA A 83 14.73 -20.51 -4.99
C ALA A 83 13.61 -19.50 -4.73
N VAL A 84 13.15 -19.40 -3.49
CA VAL A 84 12.17 -18.39 -3.08
C VAL A 84 12.93 -17.10 -2.81
N VAL A 85 12.73 -16.14 -3.70
CA VAL A 85 13.32 -14.81 -3.61
C VAL A 85 12.20 -13.79 -3.73
N ARG A 86 12.21 -12.78 -2.85
CA ARG A 86 11.32 -11.62 -3.00
C ARG A 86 11.63 -10.96 -4.35
N SER A 87 10.68 -10.97 -5.27
CA SER A 87 10.91 -10.45 -6.63
C SER A 87 9.64 -9.81 -7.16
N PRO A 88 9.71 -8.64 -7.83
CA PRO A 88 8.55 -8.04 -8.45
C PRO A 88 8.13 -8.77 -9.74
N TRP A 89 8.94 -9.69 -10.26
CA TRP A 89 8.72 -10.25 -11.61
C TRP A 89 8.04 -11.61 -11.62
N HIS A 90 8.11 -12.36 -10.53
CA HIS A 90 7.67 -13.76 -10.47
C HIS A 90 6.79 -13.99 -9.25
N PHE A 91 5.86 -14.93 -9.38
CA PHE A 91 5.11 -15.43 -8.23
C PHE A 91 6.06 -16.21 -7.33
N ALA A 92 6.02 -15.91 -6.02
CA ALA A 92 6.69 -16.75 -5.04
C ALA A 92 6.07 -18.18 -5.02
N PHE A 93 4.76 -18.26 -5.30
CA PHE A 93 4.00 -19.49 -5.38
C PHE A 93 3.37 -19.63 -6.77
N PRO A 94 3.92 -20.48 -7.66
CA PRO A 94 3.41 -20.64 -9.02
C PRO A 94 1.96 -21.15 -9.02
N PRO A 95 1.00 -20.46 -9.66
CA PRO A 95 -0.41 -20.84 -9.57
C PRO A 95 -0.75 -22.17 -10.29
N GLY A 96 -1.92 -22.74 -9.95
CA GLY A 96 -2.48 -23.90 -10.65
C GLY A 96 -1.89 -25.25 -10.26
N ARG A 97 -1.26 -25.35 -9.09
CA ARG A 97 -0.75 -26.60 -8.53
C ARG A 97 -1.65 -27.14 -7.43
N ASP A 98 -1.78 -28.45 -7.35
CA ASP A 98 -2.51 -29.15 -6.27
C ASP A 98 -1.62 -29.46 -5.06
N ARG A 99 -0.30 -29.30 -5.22
CA ARG A 99 0.72 -29.53 -4.20
C ARG A 99 2.00 -28.78 -4.53
N TYR A 100 2.78 -28.47 -3.51
CA TYR A 100 4.10 -27.86 -3.65
C TYR A 100 5.13 -28.64 -2.85
N GLU A 101 6.32 -28.78 -3.40
CA GLU A 101 7.49 -29.27 -2.68
C GLU A 101 8.25 -28.09 -2.07
N TYR A 102 8.29 -28.02 -0.76
CA TYR A 102 9.00 -26.98 -0.02
C TYR A 102 10.37 -27.50 0.42
N THR A 103 11.41 -26.73 0.10
CA THR A 103 12.70 -26.85 0.79
C THR A 103 12.74 -25.83 1.91
N VAL A 104 12.81 -26.34 3.14
CA VAL A 104 12.75 -25.55 4.38
C VAL A 104 14.09 -25.66 5.11
N LEU A 105 14.55 -24.54 5.65
CA LEU A 105 15.70 -24.50 6.56
C LEU A 105 15.20 -24.40 8.01
N ARG A 106 15.43 -25.45 8.81
CA ARG A 106 15.07 -25.55 10.23
C ARG A 106 16.32 -25.87 11.04
N GLY A 107 16.72 -24.98 11.96
CA GLY A 107 17.93 -25.19 12.77
C GLY A 107 19.21 -25.42 11.94
N GLY A 108 19.28 -24.86 10.73
CA GLY A 108 20.40 -25.07 9.80
C GLY A 108 20.31 -26.34 8.94
N GLN A 109 19.36 -27.23 9.21
CA GLN A 109 19.10 -28.42 8.39
C GLN A 109 18.12 -28.11 7.26
N ARG A 110 18.37 -28.67 6.07
CA ARG A 110 17.45 -28.59 4.93
C ARG A 110 16.49 -29.77 4.98
N LEU A 111 15.20 -29.48 5.01
CA LEU A 111 14.12 -30.45 5.00
C LEU A 111 13.32 -30.26 3.70
N GLN A 112 12.93 -31.36 3.08
CA GLN A 112 11.99 -31.35 1.96
C GLN A 112 10.64 -31.88 2.45
N MET A 113 9.58 -31.17 2.09
CA MET A 113 8.22 -31.55 2.47
C MET A 113 7.25 -31.21 1.35
N GLU A 114 6.32 -32.11 1.10
CA GLU A 114 5.27 -31.94 0.11
C GLU A 114 3.98 -31.57 0.81
N ILE A 115 3.44 -30.38 0.54
CA ILE A 115 2.21 -29.90 1.18
C ILE A 115 1.14 -29.72 0.10
N PRO A 116 -0.01 -30.39 0.22
CA PRO A 116 -1.10 -30.23 -0.72
C PRO A 116 -1.76 -28.87 -0.56
N VAL A 117 -2.24 -28.32 -1.67
CA VAL A 117 -3.04 -27.09 -1.71
C VAL A 117 -4.48 -27.45 -1.43
N THR A 118 -5.07 -26.86 -0.40
CA THR A 118 -6.49 -27.04 -0.11
C THR A 118 -7.33 -25.99 -0.83
N GLY A 119 -8.59 -26.35 -1.08
CA GLY A 119 -9.58 -25.37 -1.54
C GLY A 119 -9.67 -24.18 -0.59
N TYR A 120 -10.18 -23.05 -1.10
CA TYR A 120 -10.32 -21.84 -0.29
C TYR A 120 -11.48 -21.98 0.68
N PRO A 121 -11.25 -22.01 2.00
CA PRO A 121 -12.35 -21.87 2.93
C PRO A 121 -12.93 -20.45 2.79
N PHE A 122 -14.25 -20.33 2.98
CA PHE A 122 -14.97 -19.08 2.73
C PHE A 122 -14.37 -17.86 3.46
N TYR A 123 -13.84 -18.06 4.67
CA TYR A 123 -13.22 -16.98 5.44
C TYR A 123 -11.95 -16.40 4.77
N VAL A 124 -11.17 -17.22 4.06
CA VAL A 124 -9.99 -16.76 3.31
C VAL A 124 -10.42 -15.91 2.12
N VAL A 125 -11.42 -16.38 1.35
CA VAL A 125 -11.99 -15.62 0.24
C VAL A 125 -12.55 -14.28 0.72
N ARG A 126 -13.36 -14.31 1.79
CA ARG A 126 -13.92 -13.10 2.42
C ARG A 126 -12.82 -12.12 2.83
N ARG A 127 -11.78 -12.60 3.52
CA ARG A 127 -10.65 -11.76 3.97
C ARG A 127 -9.95 -11.08 2.79
N ARG A 128 -9.59 -11.85 1.75
CA ARG A 128 -8.88 -11.33 0.57
C ARG A 128 -9.75 -10.37 -0.25
N LEU A 129 -11.07 -10.57 -0.27
CA LEU A 129 -12.01 -9.65 -0.93
C LEU A 129 -12.17 -8.32 -0.19
N MET A 130 -12.05 -8.28 1.14
CA MET A 130 -12.33 -7.06 1.90
C MET A 130 -11.44 -5.88 1.47
N ALA A 131 -10.13 -6.10 1.33
CA ALA A 131 -9.22 -5.04 0.87
C ALA A 131 -9.60 -4.53 -0.53
N GLY A 132 -9.96 -5.44 -1.44
CA GLY A 132 -10.43 -5.11 -2.77
C GLY A 132 -11.75 -4.32 -2.77
N LEU A 133 -12.72 -4.71 -1.93
CA LEU A 133 -14.00 -4.00 -1.79
C LEU A 133 -13.82 -2.60 -1.19
N VAL A 134 -12.98 -2.46 -0.17
CA VAL A 134 -12.63 -1.14 0.41
C VAL A 134 -11.92 -0.27 -0.63
N SER A 135 -11.01 -0.86 -1.41
CA SER A 135 -10.34 -0.18 -2.51
C SER A 135 -11.34 0.28 -3.59
N LEU A 136 -12.30 -0.56 -3.97
CA LEU A 136 -13.35 -0.21 -4.92
C LEU A 136 -14.28 0.89 -4.41
N ALA A 137 -14.64 0.86 -3.12
CA ALA A 137 -15.42 1.92 -2.49
C ALA A 137 -14.67 3.27 -2.51
N ALA A 138 -13.39 3.27 -2.13
CA ALA A 138 -12.53 4.45 -2.22
C ALA A 138 -12.36 4.93 -3.67
N TRP A 139 -12.16 4.00 -4.61
CA TRP A 139 -12.09 4.29 -6.04
C TRP A 139 -13.36 4.95 -6.55
N LEU A 140 -14.55 4.47 -6.15
CA LEU A 140 -15.83 5.05 -6.55
C LEU A 140 -15.93 6.50 -6.07
N VAL A 141 -15.60 6.77 -4.80
CA VAL A 141 -15.58 8.14 -4.26
C VAL A 141 -14.61 9.03 -5.03
N GLY A 142 -13.36 8.60 -5.21
CA GLY A 142 -12.35 9.36 -5.96
C GLY A 142 -12.77 9.63 -7.40
N SER A 143 -13.36 8.63 -8.06
CA SER A 143 -13.84 8.71 -9.43
C SER A 143 -15.01 9.68 -9.57
N LEU A 144 -16.00 9.63 -8.68
CA LEU A 144 -17.12 10.57 -8.68
C LEU A 144 -16.62 12.01 -8.49
N VAL A 145 -15.71 12.25 -7.54
CA VAL A 145 -15.09 13.57 -7.36
C VAL A 145 -14.40 14.04 -8.63
N LEU A 146 -13.61 13.18 -9.30
CA LEU A 146 -12.91 13.54 -10.54
C LEU A 146 -13.85 13.78 -11.73
N LEU A 147 -14.94 13.02 -11.84
CA LEU A 147 -15.92 13.16 -12.92
C LEU A 147 -16.68 14.50 -12.81
N PHE A 148 -17.04 14.89 -11.59
CA PHE A 148 -17.75 16.16 -11.33
C PHE A 148 -16.83 17.37 -11.10
N ALA A 149 -15.52 17.16 -10.93
CA ALA A 149 -14.58 18.26 -10.77
C ALA A 149 -14.42 19.06 -12.09
N THR A 150 -14.69 20.36 -12.02
CA THR A 150 -14.35 21.28 -13.11
C THR A 150 -12.84 21.52 -13.17
N ARG A 151 -12.34 21.92 -14.34
CA ARG A 151 -10.92 22.21 -14.58
C ARG A 151 -10.34 23.24 -13.59
N ASP A 152 -11.15 24.22 -13.20
CA ASP A 152 -10.73 25.30 -12.30
C ASP A 152 -10.84 24.93 -10.80
N ASN A 153 -11.58 23.85 -10.47
CA ASN A 153 -11.72 23.38 -9.10
C ASN A 153 -10.54 22.49 -8.68
N ARG A 154 -9.37 23.12 -8.52
CA ARG A 154 -8.14 22.45 -8.07
C ARG A 154 -8.29 21.65 -6.76
N PRO A 155 -9.03 22.14 -5.74
CA PRO A 155 -9.27 21.35 -4.54
C PRO A 155 -9.96 20.01 -4.81
N ALA A 156 -11.03 20.01 -5.61
CA ALA A 156 -11.75 18.78 -5.97
C ALA A 156 -10.85 17.81 -6.76
N LEU A 157 -10.12 18.32 -7.77
CA LEU A 157 -9.17 17.50 -8.52
C LEU A 157 -8.13 16.86 -7.59
N ARG A 158 -7.56 17.61 -6.65
CA ARG A 158 -6.58 17.09 -5.69
C ARG A 158 -7.17 16.00 -4.80
N VAL A 159 -8.36 16.21 -4.24
CA VAL A 159 -9.06 15.21 -3.43
C VAL A 159 -9.29 13.94 -4.25
N GLY A 160 -9.87 14.08 -5.44
CA GLY A 160 -10.16 12.97 -6.34
C GLY A 160 -8.92 12.14 -6.69
N TRP A 161 -7.81 12.80 -7.06
CA TRP A 161 -6.56 12.10 -7.40
C TRP A 161 -5.92 11.37 -6.22
N ILE A 162 -5.89 12.00 -5.04
CA ILE A 162 -5.30 11.37 -3.85
C ILE A 162 -6.17 10.18 -3.40
N THR A 163 -7.49 10.32 -3.41
CA THR A 163 -8.40 9.21 -3.09
C THR A 163 -8.27 8.07 -4.08
N LEU A 164 -8.14 8.37 -5.39
CA LEU A 164 -7.92 7.35 -6.42
C LEU A 164 -6.58 6.62 -6.24
N ALA A 165 -5.51 7.36 -5.94
CA ALA A 165 -4.21 6.78 -5.67
C ALA A 165 -4.23 5.90 -4.40
N LEU A 166 -4.91 6.34 -3.33
CA LEU A 166 -5.10 5.53 -2.11
C LEU A 166 -5.85 4.23 -2.39
N ALA A 167 -6.90 4.27 -3.21
CA ALA A 167 -7.64 3.08 -3.62
C ALA A 167 -6.74 2.06 -4.34
N VAL A 168 -5.94 2.53 -5.31
CA VAL A 168 -4.99 1.68 -6.04
C VAL A 168 -3.92 1.12 -5.10
N SER A 169 -3.31 1.98 -4.29
CA SER A 169 -2.26 1.59 -3.36
C SER A 169 -2.74 0.58 -2.31
N LEU A 170 -3.99 0.67 -1.84
CA LEU A 170 -4.57 -0.30 -0.90
C LEU A 170 -4.68 -1.69 -1.53
N ALA A 171 -5.22 -1.81 -2.74
CA ALA A 171 -5.33 -3.08 -3.45
C ALA A 171 -3.95 -3.69 -3.75
N LEU A 172 -3.00 -2.86 -4.16
CA LEU A 172 -1.63 -3.30 -4.45
C LEU A 172 -0.86 -3.72 -3.19
N SER A 173 -1.07 -3.04 -2.05
CA SER A 173 -0.44 -3.44 -0.79
C SER A 173 -0.96 -4.77 -0.26
N GLU A 174 -2.26 -5.05 -0.40
CA GLU A 174 -2.76 -6.39 -0.08
C GLU A 174 -2.14 -7.43 -1.03
N ALA A 175 -2.13 -7.13 -2.34
CA ALA A 175 -1.50 -7.99 -3.34
C ALA A 175 -0.01 -8.26 -3.06
N SER A 176 0.72 -7.27 -2.55
CA SER A 176 2.14 -7.42 -2.24
C SER A 176 2.37 -8.36 -1.06
N ILE A 177 1.53 -8.31 -0.01
CA ILE A 177 1.61 -9.25 1.12
C ILE A 177 1.56 -10.71 0.64
N TYR A 178 0.76 -10.99 -0.39
CA TYR A 178 0.62 -12.31 -0.99
C TYR A 178 1.63 -12.63 -2.11
N GLY A 179 2.60 -11.74 -2.35
CA GLY A 179 3.67 -11.98 -3.32
C GLY A 179 3.20 -11.94 -4.77
N LEU A 180 2.13 -11.20 -5.08
CA LEU A 180 1.73 -10.99 -6.47
C LEU A 180 2.78 -10.14 -7.22
N PRO A 181 3.13 -10.50 -8.47
CA PRO A 181 4.07 -9.74 -9.27
C PRO A 181 3.66 -8.28 -9.41
N LEU A 182 4.67 -7.41 -9.50
CA LEU A 182 4.61 -5.95 -9.64
C LEU A 182 3.93 -5.20 -8.50
N ALA A 183 3.14 -5.86 -7.64
CA ALA A 183 2.39 -5.22 -6.56
C ALA A 183 3.31 -4.42 -5.61
N TRP A 184 4.43 -5.04 -5.23
CA TRP A 184 5.48 -4.42 -4.40
C TRP A 184 6.03 -3.15 -5.05
N PHE A 185 6.39 -3.24 -6.33
CA PHE A 185 6.98 -2.13 -7.09
C PHE A 185 5.99 -0.97 -7.27
N LEU A 186 4.71 -1.27 -7.49
CA LEU A 186 3.69 -0.25 -7.72
C LEU A 186 3.20 0.39 -6.42
N ALA A 187 3.18 -0.35 -5.31
CA ALA A 187 2.72 0.16 -4.02
C ALA A 187 3.83 0.86 -3.23
N GLU A 188 4.91 0.14 -2.90
CA GLU A 188 5.84 0.57 -1.84
C GLU A 188 6.52 1.92 -2.12
N PRO A 189 7.07 2.18 -3.32
CA PRO A 189 7.73 3.46 -3.61
C PRO A 189 6.79 4.66 -3.55
N VAL A 190 5.49 4.46 -3.79
CA VAL A 190 4.50 5.54 -3.90
C VAL A 190 3.91 5.90 -2.54
N MET A 191 3.82 4.93 -1.62
CA MET A 191 3.16 5.09 -0.32
C MET A 191 3.66 6.27 0.53
N PRO A 192 4.98 6.54 0.67
CA PRO A 192 5.45 7.72 1.41
C PRO A 192 4.90 9.03 0.85
N THR A 193 4.92 9.18 -0.48
CA THR A 193 4.46 10.41 -1.16
C THR A 193 2.95 10.57 -0.99
N LEU A 194 2.22 9.45 -1.07
CA LEU A 194 0.78 9.43 -0.89
C LEU A 194 0.37 9.77 0.55
N ALA A 195 1.13 9.34 1.55
CA ALA A 195 0.90 9.68 2.94
C ALA A 195 1.04 11.19 3.20
N VAL A 196 2.07 11.84 2.63
CA VAL A 196 2.22 13.30 2.68
C VAL A 196 1.08 14.00 1.93
N ALA A 197 0.68 13.47 0.78
CA ALA A 197 -0.44 14.01 0.01
C ALA A 197 -1.75 13.95 0.80
N PHE A 198 -2.02 12.83 1.47
CA PHE A 198 -3.14 12.67 2.36
C PHE A 198 -3.08 13.66 3.53
N ALA A 199 -1.94 13.85 4.19
CA ALA A 199 -1.78 14.88 5.22
C ALA A 199 -2.12 16.28 4.68
N GLY A 200 -1.72 16.57 3.44
CA GLY A 200 -2.02 17.82 2.75
C GLY A 200 -3.50 18.04 2.43
N LEU A 201 -4.34 17.00 2.41
CA LEU A 201 -5.79 17.14 2.24
C LEU A 201 -6.43 17.89 3.41
N ALA A 202 -5.83 17.85 4.59
CA ALA A 202 -6.28 18.63 5.74
C ALA A 202 -6.31 20.14 5.47
N LEU A 203 -5.62 20.63 4.43
CA LEU A 203 -5.57 22.05 4.04
C LEU A 203 -6.64 22.43 2.99
N VAL A 204 -7.46 21.49 2.53
CA VAL A 204 -8.58 21.75 1.60
C VAL A 204 -9.84 22.13 2.39
N PRO A 205 -10.66 23.11 1.96
CA PRO A 205 -10.42 24.10 0.90
C PRO A 205 -9.48 25.22 1.35
N GLY A 206 -8.58 25.63 0.46
CA GLY A 206 -7.53 26.64 0.74
C GLY A 206 -8.01 28.08 0.67
N ARG A 207 -9.16 28.41 1.27
CA ARG A 207 -9.71 29.78 1.27
C ARG A 207 -8.82 30.77 2.04
N GLN A 208 -8.05 30.27 3.00
CA GLN A 208 -7.03 31.03 3.72
C GLN A 208 -5.65 30.54 3.27
N GLY A 209 -4.72 31.47 3.07
CA GLY A 209 -3.34 31.13 2.72
C GLY A 209 -2.74 30.19 3.76
N VAL A 210 -2.04 29.15 3.30
CA VAL A 210 -1.30 28.24 4.18
C VAL A 210 -0.14 29.03 4.78
N SER A 211 0.07 28.94 6.10
CA SER A 211 1.20 29.60 6.76
C SER A 211 2.52 29.13 6.13
N GLY A 212 3.51 30.04 6.04
CA GLY A 212 4.80 29.72 5.44
C GLY A 212 5.48 28.51 6.09
N ALA A 213 5.32 28.35 7.41
CA ALA A 213 5.83 27.22 8.17
C ALA A 213 5.21 25.88 7.74
N ILE A 214 3.88 25.79 7.60
CA ILE A 214 3.21 24.55 7.16
C ILE A 214 3.57 24.23 5.71
N ALA A 215 3.65 25.25 4.85
CA ALA A 215 4.07 25.07 3.47
C ALA A 215 5.52 24.53 3.39
N TRP A 216 6.43 25.01 4.25
CA TRP A 216 7.79 24.51 4.34
C TRP A 216 7.83 23.07 4.88
N LEU A 217 7.11 22.78 5.97
CA LEU A 217 6.98 21.44 6.54
C LEU A 217 6.55 20.41 5.50
N LEU A 218 5.44 20.67 4.78
CA LEU A 218 4.95 19.75 3.75
C LEU A 218 5.96 19.55 2.62
N ARG A 219 6.69 20.59 2.19
CA ARG A 219 7.74 20.46 1.17
C ARG A 219 8.88 19.57 1.65
N SER A 220 9.33 19.75 2.90
CA SER A 220 10.37 18.92 3.51
C SER A 220 9.91 17.46 3.60
N LEU A 221 8.67 17.22 4.05
CA LEU A 221 8.08 15.88 4.08
C LEU A 221 7.99 15.26 2.69
N TYR A 222 7.59 16.01 1.66
CA TYR A 222 7.59 15.51 0.29
C TYR A 222 8.99 15.15 -0.21
N ALA A 223 10.02 15.95 0.11
CA ALA A 223 11.39 15.64 -0.27
C ALA A 223 11.87 14.33 0.39
N VAL A 224 11.58 14.15 1.68
CA VAL A 224 11.87 12.90 2.40
C VAL A 224 11.08 11.72 1.80
N ALA A 225 9.81 11.91 1.49
CA ALA A 225 8.96 10.89 0.89
C ALA A 225 9.47 10.42 -0.48
N VAL A 226 9.91 11.35 -1.33
CA VAL A 226 10.50 11.03 -2.64
C VAL A 226 11.82 10.28 -2.48
N LEU A 227 12.66 10.69 -1.52
CA LEU A 227 13.91 9.98 -1.23
C LEU A 227 13.63 8.54 -0.75
N LEU A 228 12.72 8.37 0.21
CA LEU A 228 12.31 7.05 0.70
C LEU A 228 11.71 6.18 -0.41
N GLY A 229 10.84 6.76 -1.24
CA GLY A 229 10.26 6.09 -2.40
C GLY A 229 11.32 5.63 -3.40
N GLY A 230 12.32 6.48 -3.69
CA GLY A 230 13.44 6.13 -4.55
C GLY A 230 14.30 4.99 -3.98
N LEU A 231 14.59 5.02 -2.68
CA LEU A 231 15.34 3.95 -2.00
C LEU A 231 14.57 2.63 -1.96
N LEU A 232 13.26 2.67 -1.74
CA LEU A 232 12.40 1.47 -1.83
C LEU A 232 12.35 0.92 -3.26
N ALA A 233 12.22 1.79 -4.27
CA ALA A 233 12.26 1.36 -5.67
C ALA A 233 13.60 0.70 -6.00
N LEU A 234 14.71 1.24 -5.51
CA LEU A 234 16.04 0.66 -5.65
C LEU A 234 16.12 -0.72 -4.97
N ASP A 235 15.62 -0.86 -3.74
CA ASP A 235 15.57 -2.13 -3.01
C ASP A 235 14.78 -3.19 -3.79
N VAL A 236 13.58 -2.83 -4.25
CA VAL A 236 12.67 -3.73 -4.98
C VAL A 236 13.19 -4.12 -6.37
N LEU A 237 13.75 -3.17 -7.12
CA LEU A 237 14.15 -3.40 -8.51
C LEU A 237 15.54 -4.02 -8.64
N VAL A 238 16.45 -3.74 -7.70
CA VAL A 238 17.87 -4.14 -7.81
C VAL A 238 18.24 -5.17 -6.78
N PHE A 239 18.01 -4.91 -5.48
CA PHE A 239 18.53 -5.76 -4.41
C PHE A 239 17.69 -7.03 -4.22
N TYR A 240 16.37 -6.93 -4.24
CA TYR A 240 15.45 -8.06 -4.07
C TYR A 240 15.67 -9.17 -5.09
N PRO A 241 15.74 -8.90 -6.43
CA PRO A 241 16.07 -9.93 -7.42
C PRO A 241 17.42 -10.62 -7.19
N MET A 242 18.37 -9.95 -6.51
CA MET A 242 19.68 -10.51 -6.16
C MET A 242 19.67 -11.31 -4.85
N GLY A 243 18.52 -11.48 -4.20
CA GLY A 243 18.41 -12.20 -2.92
C GLY A 243 19.08 -11.45 -1.75
N THR A 244 19.08 -10.12 -1.79
CA THR A 244 19.65 -9.25 -0.78
C THR A 244 18.78 -8.01 -0.56
N SER A 245 19.18 -7.11 0.32
CA SER A 245 18.44 -5.87 0.61
C SER A 245 19.35 -4.75 1.09
N LEU A 246 18.87 -3.51 1.03
CA LEU A 246 19.52 -2.37 1.66
C LEU A 246 19.72 -2.55 3.17
N HIS A 247 18.87 -3.33 3.83
CA HIS A 247 19.05 -3.66 5.25
C HIS A 247 20.35 -4.42 5.48
N ARG A 248 20.65 -5.40 4.62
CA ARG A 248 21.87 -6.20 4.73
C ARG A 248 23.15 -5.38 4.55
N TYR A 249 23.12 -4.37 3.68
CA TYR A 249 24.30 -3.53 3.40
C TYR A 249 24.44 -2.31 4.32
N ALA A 250 23.34 -1.63 4.62
CA ALA A 250 23.34 -0.36 5.34
C ALA A 250 22.76 -0.47 6.76
N GLY A 251 22.24 -1.63 7.16
CA GLY A 251 21.53 -1.82 8.44
C GLY A 251 20.14 -1.17 8.47
N VAL A 252 19.72 -0.48 7.41
CA VAL A 252 18.47 0.29 7.38
C VAL A 252 17.34 -0.56 6.79
N TYR A 253 16.35 -0.90 7.62
CA TYR A 253 15.15 -1.59 7.14
C TYR A 253 14.17 -0.60 6.49
N MET A 254 14.30 -0.43 5.17
CA MET A 254 13.56 0.60 4.40
C MET A 254 12.04 0.48 4.52
N TYR A 255 11.51 -0.74 4.55
CA TYR A 255 10.08 -0.96 4.74
C TYR A 255 9.59 -0.41 6.08
N LEU A 256 10.31 -0.67 7.18
CA LEU A 256 9.96 -0.12 8.50
C LEU A 256 10.11 1.40 8.55
N ALA A 257 11.19 1.96 7.99
CA ALA A 257 11.38 3.41 7.91
C ALA A 257 10.22 4.09 7.16
N SER A 258 9.77 3.47 6.06
CA SER A 258 8.61 3.90 5.29
C SER A 258 7.31 3.81 6.09
N LEU A 259 7.06 2.70 6.78
CA LEU A 259 5.87 2.54 7.64
C LEU A 259 5.81 3.58 8.75
N VAL A 260 6.92 3.84 9.44
CA VAL A 260 7.00 4.87 10.48
C VAL A 260 6.71 6.25 9.87
N PHE A 261 7.29 6.55 8.71
CA PHE A 261 7.05 7.82 8.01
C PHE A 261 5.57 7.97 7.58
N ILE A 262 4.96 6.92 7.04
CA ILE A 262 3.53 6.88 6.67
C ILE A 262 2.67 7.11 7.92
N ALA A 263 2.94 6.42 9.02
CA ALA A 263 2.21 6.58 10.27
C ALA A 263 2.29 8.02 10.79
N LEU A 264 3.47 8.64 10.78
CA LEU A 264 3.64 10.05 11.16
C LEU A 264 2.83 11.00 10.27
N CYS A 265 2.79 10.75 8.95
CA CYS A 265 1.99 11.55 8.02
C CYS A 265 0.47 11.33 8.21
N LEU A 266 0.04 10.11 8.51
CA LEU A 266 -1.35 9.81 8.83
C LEU A 266 -1.80 10.52 10.11
N LEU A 267 -0.94 10.57 11.14
CA LEU A 267 -1.17 11.33 12.38
C LEU A 267 -1.13 12.85 12.17
N LEU A 268 -0.33 13.33 11.22
CA LEU A 268 -0.27 14.75 10.89
C LEU A 268 -1.61 15.25 10.33
N ASN A 269 -2.37 14.43 9.60
CA ASN A 269 -3.67 14.82 9.06
C ASN A 269 -4.68 15.31 10.14
N PRO A 270 -5.04 14.52 11.17
CA PRO A 270 -5.95 14.97 12.22
C PRO A 270 -5.36 16.11 13.05
N VAL A 271 -4.04 16.18 13.25
CA VAL A 271 -3.38 17.31 13.92
C VAL A 271 -3.60 18.61 13.14
N LEU A 272 -3.40 18.59 11.81
CA LEU A 272 -3.65 19.75 10.95
C LEU A 272 -5.12 20.13 10.90
N LEU A 273 -6.04 19.16 10.88
CA LEU A 273 -7.48 19.41 10.93
C LEU A 273 -7.90 20.07 12.25
N LEU A 274 -7.40 19.57 13.38
CA LEU A 274 -7.68 20.12 14.71
C LEU A 274 -7.13 21.54 14.84
N TRP A 275 -5.89 21.76 14.40
CA TRP A 275 -5.28 23.09 14.37
C TRP A 275 -6.09 24.07 13.51
N ARG A 276 -6.53 23.67 12.32
CA ARG A 276 -7.42 24.50 11.47
C ARG A 276 -8.76 24.77 12.14
N TRP A 277 -9.36 23.76 12.77
CA TRP A 277 -10.63 23.91 13.45
C TRP A 277 -10.56 24.91 14.61
N TRP A 278 -9.44 24.95 15.34
CA TRP A 278 -9.22 25.93 16.41
C TRP A 278 -8.95 27.34 15.91
N THR A 279 -8.26 27.49 14.78
CA THR A 279 -7.85 28.80 14.24
C THR A 279 -8.92 29.45 13.37
N MET A 280 -9.93 28.72 12.90
CA MET A 280 -10.99 29.27 12.07
C MET A 280 -12.11 29.97 12.85
N PRO A 281 -12.64 31.09 12.34
CA PRO A 281 -13.85 31.70 12.87
C PRO A 281 -15.06 30.77 12.69
N ILE A 282 -16.07 30.94 13.54
CA ILE A 282 -17.33 30.18 13.47
C ILE A 282 -17.96 30.40 12.09
N SER A 283 -18.07 29.33 11.31
CA SER A 283 -18.56 29.34 9.94
C SER A 283 -18.95 27.92 9.52
N SER A 284 -19.73 27.78 8.44
CA SER A 284 -20.06 26.46 7.87
C SER A 284 -18.82 25.64 7.49
N SER A 285 -17.73 26.29 7.09
CA SER A 285 -16.45 25.62 6.82
C SER A 285 -15.82 25.01 8.08
N ARG A 286 -16.03 25.60 9.27
CA ARG A 286 -15.54 25.05 10.53
C ARG A 286 -16.27 23.77 10.91
N GLU A 287 -17.57 23.68 10.65
CA GLU A 287 -18.35 22.45 10.85
C GLU A 287 -17.95 21.35 9.88
N GLN A 288 -17.68 21.69 8.61
CA GLN A 288 -17.16 20.73 7.63
C GLN A 288 -15.81 20.13 8.08
N ILE A 289 -14.91 20.95 8.63
CA ILE A 289 -13.62 20.46 9.17
C ILE A 289 -13.84 19.56 10.38
N ARG A 290 -14.79 19.89 11.26
CA ARG A 290 -15.14 19.03 12.41
C ARG A 290 -15.64 17.67 11.95
N LEU A 291 -16.55 17.63 10.97
CA LEU A 291 -17.03 16.38 10.40
C LEU A 291 -15.90 15.58 9.76
N LEU A 292 -15.04 16.23 8.98
CA LEU A 292 -13.88 15.58 8.37
C LEU A 292 -12.93 15.00 9.43
N PHE A 293 -12.67 15.74 10.51
CA PHE A 293 -11.85 15.26 11.63
C PHE A 293 -12.43 14.01 12.29
N ILE A 294 -13.73 14.01 12.61
CA ILE A 294 -14.41 12.85 13.20
C ILE A 294 -14.34 11.65 12.26
N MET A 295 -14.58 11.86 10.96
CA MET A 295 -14.50 10.79 9.95
C MET A 295 -13.07 10.25 9.79
N THR A 296 -12.06 11.11 9.78
CA THR A 296 -10.65 10.69 9.75
C THR A 296 -10.30 9.89 11.00
N LEU A 297 -10.71 10.33 12.20
CA LEU A 297 -10.48 9.57 13.43
C LEU A 297 -11.17 8.21 13.39
N ALA A 298 -12.43 8.16 12.95
CA ALA A 298 -13.16 6.90 12.81
C ALA A 298 -12.47 5.95 11.82
N ALA A 299 -11.90 6.47 10.74
CA ALA A 299 -11.16 5.68 9.76
C ALA A 299 -9.80 5.18 10.28
N VAL A 300 -9.12 5.95 11.13
CA VAL A 300 -7.80 5.62 11.70
C VAL A 300 -7.92 4.75 12.96
N THR A 301 -9.03 4.83 13.70
CA THR A 301 -9.19 4.09 14.97
C THR A 301 -9.02 2.57 14.83
N PRO A 302 -9.56 1.89 13.81
CA PRO A 302 -9.33 0.46 13.59
C PRO A 302 -7.84 0.12 13.41
N LEU A 303 -7.05 1.01 12.81
CA LEU A 303 -5.60 0.81 12.65
C LEU A 303 -4.83 0.91 13.98
N ALA A 304 -5.37 1.61 14.98
CA ALA A 304 -4.75 1.76 16.30
C ALA A 304 -5.12 0.64 17.29
N LEU A 305 -6.13 -0.17 16.96
CA LEU A 305 -6.62 -1.29 17.78
C LEU A 305 -6.11 -2.66 17.28
N LEU A 306 -5.35 -2.68 16.19
CA LEU A 306 -4.67 -3.84 15.61
C LEU A 306 -3.21 -3.88 16.06
#